data_AF-A0A2H6KI31-F1
#
_entry.id   AF-A0A2H6KI31-F1
#
_cell.length_a   1.000
_cell.length_b   1.000
_cell.length_c   1.000
_cell.angle_alpha   90.00
_cell.angle_beta   90.00
_cell.angle_gamma   90.00
#
_symmetry.space_group_name_H-M   'P 1'
#
loop_
_entity.id
_entity.type
_entity.pdbx_description
1 polymer ?
#
loop_
_entity_poly.entity_id
_entity_poly.type
_entity_poly.pdbx_seq_one_letter_code
_entity_poly.pdbx_strand_id
1 'polypeptide(L)'
;MVFNSLTEAPRNLKESIDWLMALKGTDARKNLEAIGYAIYDFLADKPVGFMELPALEKIKSVAKEFLGQEELKDRFYVSALLKRYTEPMGKNFLLRLKSPWTTHRSDYKNVVNRWGVKPGGIAKNIAQVVSVCDVFLEHIKSPDQYKSAYSSEATWDASCAKKPEDCAVVLVGIAPMLYAGLLFLLDVANPGLLECLLPRNEKEFLRKVMKALGYVEPECCDFLSRSNLLHALHYVDKDVLDSIYDIAGFWAFYGVDKTGVQSAKQSVGTEESAGPEGVAKSVEAEGVDAAEGKGGEAAEQPAGVEEPVIAEEPVKAVKAAKTVKAAKKAAKKLAKKARQKKNPIPDPQ
;
A
#
# COMPACT_ATOMS: atom_id res chain seq x y z
N MET A 1 -14.98 12.99 -4.79
CA MET A 1 -14.96 13.10 -3.31
C MET A 1 -13.50 13.14 -2.93
N VAL A 2 -13.10 14.09 -2.08
CA VAL A 2 -11.73 14.20 -1.58
C VAL A 2 -11.76 13.71 -0.12
N PHE A 3 -10.85 12.83 0.25
CA PHE A 3 -10.70 12.30 1.60
C PHE A 3 -9.99 13.34 2.50
N ASN A 4 -10.45 13.50 3.73
CA ASN A 4 -9.89 14.46 4.69
C ASN A 4 -9.09 13.79 5.80
N SER A 5 -9.10 12.45 5.87
CA SER A 5 -8.32 11.68 6.84
C SER A 5 -7.61 10.48 6.20
N LEU A 6 -6.40 10.17 6.69
CA LEU A 6 -5.67 8.94 6.36
C LEU A 6 -6.32 7.68 6.94
N THR A 7 -7.36 7.80 7.78
CA THR A 7 -8.15 6.65 8.23
C THR A 7 -9.25 6.26 7.23
N GLU A 8 -9.48 7.10 6.21
CA GLU A 8 -10.40 6.77 5.11
C GLU A 8 -9.68 5.87 4.11
N ALA A 9 -10.28 4.75 3.77
CA ALA A 9 -9.62 3.74 2.95
C ALA A 9 -9.71 4.08 1.45
N PRO A 10 -8.58 4.03 0.72
CA PRO A 10 -8.55 4.03 -0.74
C PRO A 10 -9.43 2.96 -1.38
N ARG A 11 -9.86 3.20 -2.62
CA ARG A 11 -10.72 2.29 -3.41
C ARG A 11 -10.08 1.74 -4.67
N ASN A 12 -8.94 2.28 -5.06
CA ASN A 12 -8.19 1.87 -6.25
C ASN A 12 -6.69 2.17 -6.09
N LEU A 13 -5.90 1.83 -7.09
CA LEU A 13 -4.45 2.04 -7.07
C LEU A 13 -4.09 3.52 -6.95
N LYS A 14 -4.72 4.41 -7.74
CA LYS A 14 -4.46 5.86 -7.67
C LYS A 14 -4.67 6.38 -6.26
N GLU A 15 -5.83 6.10 -5.66
CA GLU A 15 -6.14 6.54 -4.30
C GLU A 15 -5.17 5.94 -3.27
N SER A 16 -4.70 4.72 -3.48
CA SER A 16 -3.71 4.08 -2.59
C SER A 16 -2.36 4.79 -2.66
N ILE A 17 -1.95 5.19 -3.87
CA ILE A 17 -0.73 5.96 -4.08
C ILE A 17 -0.88 7.39 -3.55
N ASP A 18 -2.04 8.04 -3.75
CA ASP A 18 -2.34 9.34 -3.16
C ASP A 18 -2.30 9.30 -1.63
N TRP A 19 -2.82 8.23 -1.02
CA TRP A 19 -2.76 8.01 0.43
C TRP A 19 -1.30 7.93 0.91
N LEU A 20 -0.42 7.24 0.17
CA LEU A 20 1.01 7.19 0.48
C LEU A 20 1.69 8.56 0.38
N MET A 21 1.29 9.39 -0.58
CA MET A 21 1.81 10.77 -0.72
C MET A 21 1.33 11.67 0.42
N ALA A 22 0.07 11.52 0.84
CA ALA A 22 -0.49 12.24 1.98
C ALA A 22 0.17 11.80 3.31
N LEU A 23 0.40 10.50 3.49
CA LEU A 23 1.16 9.93 4.61
C LEU A 23 2.59 10.48 4.67
N LYS A 24 3.28 10.53 3.51
CA LYS A 24 4.63 11.11 3.40
C LYS A 24 4.65 12.53 3.95
N GLY A 25 3.68 13.36 3.57
CA GLY A 25 3.52 14.72 4.08
C GLY A 25 4.80 15.57 3.92
N THR A 26 4.97 16.55 4.80
CA THR A 26 6.14 17.46 4.80
C THR A 26 7.34 16.87 5.54
N ASP A 27 7.12 16.07 6.59
CA ASP A 27 8.17 15.36 7.34
C ASP A 27 8.11 13.85 7.07
N ALA A 28 8.58 13.49 5.87
CA ALA A 28 8.59 12.11 5.40
C ALA A 28 9.33 11.17 6.36
N ARG A 29 10.44 11.61 6.96
CA ARG A 29 11.22 10.75 7.84
C ARG A 29 10.42 10.39 9.10
N LYS A 30 9.89 11.39 9.79
CA LYS A 30 9.10 11.19 11.02
C LYS A 30 7.86 10.34 10.73
N ASN A 31 7.10 10.67 9.69
CA ASN A 31 5.83 10.00 9.41
C ASN A 31 6.02 8.53 9.00
N LEU A 32 7.00 8.26 8.14
CA LEU A 32 7.27 6.90 7.65
C LEU A 32 7.93 6.02 8.71
N GLU A 33 8.70 6.62 9.62
CA GLU A 33 9.16 5.93 10.81
C GLU A 33 7.96 5.56 11.70
N ALA A 34 7.11 6.53 12.04
CA ALA A 34 5.99 6.32 12.95
C ALA A 34 4.98 5.27 12.45
N ILE A 35 4.62 5.27 11.16
CA ILE A 35 3.77 4.22 10.58
C ILE A 35 4.46 2.85 10.56
N GLY A 36 5.79 2.81 10.39
CA GLY A 36 6.55 1.56 10.46
C GLY A 36 6.52 0.93 11.84
N TYR A 37 6.61 1.74 12.90
CA TYR A 37 6.38 1.28 14.28
C TYR A 37 4.93 0.85 14.50
N ALA A 38 3.96 1.64 14.05
CA ALA A 38 2.55 1.30 14.19
C ALA A 38 2.20 -0.04 13.51
N ILE A 39 2.76 -0.30 12.32
CA ILE A 39 2.60 -1.59 11.64
C ILE A 39 3.31 -2.70 12.39
N TYR A 40 4.52 -2.45 12.91
CA TYR A 40 5.23 -3.46 13.70
C TYR A 40 4.39 -3.88 14.91
N ASP A 41 3.93 -2.93 15.72
CA ASP A 41 3.12 -3.19 16.92
C ASP A 41 1.79 -3.84 16.53
N PHE A 42 1.17 -3.38 15.45
CA PHE A 42 -0.03 -3.98 14.90
C PHE A 42 0.21 -5.44 14.49
N LEU A 43 1.33 -5.79 13.87
CA LEU A 43 1.57 -7.15 13.37
C LEU A 43 2.19 -8.09 14.40
N ALA A 44 2.93 -7.59 15.40
CA ALA A 44 3.78 -8.39 16.29
C ALA A 44 3.01 -9.48 17.05
N ASP A 45 1.84 -9.12 17.59
CA ASP A 45 1.05 -10.01 18.45
C ASP A 45 -0.04 -10.79 17.70
N LYS A 46 -0.08 -10.69 16.36
CA LYS A 46 -1.16 -11.27 15.55
C LYS A 46 -0.71 -12.60 14.93
N PRO A 47 -1.21 -13.76 15.42
CA PRO A 47 -0.83 -15.07 14.89
C PRO A 47 -1.35 -15.26 13.46
N VAL A 48 -0.57 -15.95 12.64
CA VAL A 48 -0.90 -16.15 11.22
C VAL A 48 -2.19 -16.97 11.09
N GLY A 49 -3.24 -16.41 10.48
CA GLY A 49 -4.41 -17.18 10.06
C GLY A 49 -5.36 -17.54 11.21
N PHE A 50 -5.47 -16.68 12.23
CA PHE A 50 -6.41 -16.90 13.34
C PHE A 50 -7.13 -15.63 13.83
N MET A 51 -6.89 -14.46 13.21
CA MET A 51 -7.47 -13.19 13.66
C MET A 51 -8.43 -12.59 12.64
N GLU A 52 -9.71 -12.48 13.04
CA GLU A 52 -10.64 -11.54 12.42
C GLU A 52 -10.32 -10.14 12.94
N LEU A 53 -10.09 -9.20 12.03
CA LEU A 53 -9.91 -7.80 12.36
C LEU A 53 -11.07 -7.02 11.76
N PRO A 54 -12.11 -6.70 12.56
CA PRO A 54 -13.27 -5.95 12.07
C PRO A 54 -12.87 -4.66 11.33
N ALA A 55 -11.79 -4.01 11.78
CA ALA A 55 -11.24 -2.81 11.15
C ALA A 55 -10.69 -3.06 9.72
N LEU A 56 -10.18 -4.26 9.43
CA LEU A 56 -9.71 -4.65 8.10
C LEU A 56 -10.83 -5.15 7.18
N GLU A 57 -11.93 -5.72 7.71
CA GLU A 57 -12.98 -6.32 6.88
C GLU A 57 -13.62 -5.32 5.90
N LYS A 58 -13.79 -4.05 6.31
CA LYS A 58 -14.27 -2.99 5.41
C LYS A 58 -13.31 -2.76 4.24
N ILE A 59 -12.00 -2.67 4.53
CA ILE A 59 -10.96 -2.40 3.52
C ILE A 59 -10.75 -3.61 2.62
N LYS A 60 -10.84 -4.82 3.19
CA LYS A 60 -10.83 -6.09 2.46
C LYS A 60 -11.93 -6.17 1.42
N SER A 61 -13.15 -5.74 1.77
CA SER A 61 -14.26 -5.69 0.80
C SER A 61 -13.93 -4.76 -0.36
N VAL A 62 -13.36 -3.60 -0.08
CA VAL A 62 -12.95 -2.62 -1.09
C VAL A 62 -11.81 -3.18 -1.97
N ALA A 63 -10.82 -3.82 -1.36
CA ALA A 63 -9.73 -4.46 -2.09
C ALA A 63 -10.23 -5.61 -2.98
N LYS A 64 -11.20 -6.41 -2.52
CA LYS A 64 -11.86 -7.44 -3.34
C LYS A 64 -12.56 -6.84 -4.55
N GLU A 65 -13.31 -5.75 -4.36
CA GLU A 65 -14.01 -5.06 -5.44
C GLU A 65 -13.02 -4.54 -6.49
N PHE A 66 -11.94 -3.87 -6.05
CA PHE A 66 -10.88 -3.41 -6.94
C PHE A 66 -10.24 -4.54 -7.76
N LEU A 67 -9.90 -5.65 -7.09
CA LEU A 67 -9.27 -6.81 -7.73
C LEU A 67 -10.24 -7.59 -8.64
N GLY A 68 -11.55 -7.48 -8.38
CA GLY A 68 -12.61 -8.15 -9.12
C GLY A 68 -13.02 -7.44 -10.42
N GLN A 69 -12.44 -6.27 -10.73
CA GLN A 69 -12.69 -5.57 -11.98
C GLN A 69 -12.33 -6.43 -13.20
N GLU A 70 -13.11 -6.33 -14.28
CA GLU A 70 -12.94 -7.11 -15.51
C GLU A 70 -11.53 -6.97 -16.10
N GLU A 71 -10.92 -5.79 -15.99
CA GLU A 71 -9.58 -5.51 -16.50
C GLU A 71 -8.46 -6.24 -15.72
N LEU A 72 -8.71 -6.63 -14.46
CA LEU A 72 -7.72 -7.19 -13.54
C LEU A 72 -7.94 -8.67 -13.23
N LYS A 73 -9.20 -9.10 -13.04
CA LYS A 73 -9.57 -10.35 -12.37
C LYS A 73 -9.02 -11.63 -13.01
N ASP A 74 -8.82 -11.63 -14.32
CA ASP A 74 -8.40 -12.80 -15.12
C ASP A 74 -6.88 -13.02 -15.08
N ARG A 75 -6.13 -12.11 -14.44
CA ARG A 75 -4.68 -12.27 -14.26
C ARG A 75 -4.40 -13.29 -13.17
N PHE A 76 -3.52 -14.25 -13.45
CA PHE A 76 -3.25 -15.35 -12.52
C PHE A 76 -2.87 -14.88 -11.10
N TYR A 77 -2.09 -13.80 -10.98
CA TYR A 77 -1.70 -13.24 -9.68
C TYR A 77 -2.88 -12.55 -8.98
N VAL A 78 -3.74 -11.84 -9.72
CA VAL A 78 -4.96 -11.23 -9.16
C VAL A 78 -5.93 -12.32 -8.71
N SER A 79 -6.17 -13.34 -9.54
CA SER A 79 -7.01 -14.48 -9.17
C SER A 79 -6.45 -15.22 -7.94
N ALA A 80 -5.12 -15.35 -7.83
CA ALA A 80 -4.48 -15.92 -6.66
C ALA A 80 -4.69 -15.07 -5.39
N LEU A 81 -4.64 -13.74 -5.49
CA LEU A 81 -4.97 -12.85 -4.37
C LEU A 81 -6.45 -12.94 -3.99
N LEU A 82 -7.36 -12.88 -4.97
CA LEU A 82 -8.81 -13.02 -4.74
C LEU A 82 -9.14 -14.32 -4.03
N LYS A 83 -8.54 -15.42 -4.48
CA LYS A 83 -8.69 -16.75 -3.88
C LYS A 83 -8.28 -16.76 -2.41
N ARG A 84 -7.21 -16.07 -2.04
CA ARG A 84 -6.75 -15.97 -0.63
C ARG A 84 -7.70 -15.18 0.26
N TYR A 85 -8.55 -14.33 -0.30
CA TYR A 85 -9.56 -13.65 0.49
C TYR A 85 -10.85 -14.46 0.68
N THR A 86 -11.03 -15.55 -0.06
CA THR A 86 -12.26 -16.35 -0.07
C THR A 86 -12.05 -17.76 0.43
N GLU A 87 -10.84 -18.32 0.29
CA GLU A 87 -10.53 -19.67 0.70
C GLU A 87 -9.61 -19.69 1.93
N PRO A 88 -9.87 -20.59 2.89
CA PRO A 88 -8.97 -20.79 4.02
C PRO A 88 -7.61 -21.33 3.56
N MET A 89 -6.60 -21.19 4.41
CA MET A 89 -5.29 -21.82 4.17
C MET A 89 -5.41 -23.35 4.22
N GLY A 90 -5.64 -23.98 3.07
CA GLY A 90 -5.68 -25.44 2.98
C GLY A 90 -4.31 -26.05 3.25
N LYS A 91 -4.25 -27.13 4.04
CA LYS A 91 -3.02 -27.93 4.26
C LYS A 91 -2.39 -28.42 2.94
N ASN A 92 -3.21 -28.56 1.88
CA ASN A 92 -2.77 -28.94 0.53
C ASN A 92 -2.19 -27.77 -0.30
N PHE A 93 -2.35 -26.51 0.14
CA PHE A 93 -1.63 -25.38 -0.42
C PHE A 93 -0.12 -25.59 -0.28
N LEU A 94 0.32 -26.20 0.83
CA LEU A 94 1.70 -26.62 1.06
C LEU A 94 2.24 -27.62 0.00
N LEU A 95 1.37 -28.37 -0.67
CA LEU A 95 1.75 -29.33 -1.72
C LEU A 95 1.75 -28.73 -3.13
N ARG A 96 1.07 -27.59 -3.36
CA ARG A 96 1.05 -26.87 -4.65
C ARG A 96 2.19 -25.84 -4.81
N LEU A 97 3.11 -25.74 -3.85
CA LEU A 97 4.25 -24.79 -3.78
C LEU A 97 5.28 -24.86 -4.92
N LYS A 98 5.10 -25.68 -5.96
CA LYS A 98 6.15 -25.87 -6.98
C LYS A 98 6.27 -24.73 -8.00
N SER A 99 5.47 -23.66 -7.92
CA SER A 99 5.66 -22.49 -8.79
C SER A 99 6.62 -21.48 -8.14
N PRO A 100 7.66 -21.03 -8.86
CA PRO A 100 8.63 -20.05 -8.36
C PRO A 100 8.03 -18.68 -8.04
N TRP A 101 6.78 -18.43 -8.44
CA TRP A 101 6.04 -17.18 -8.22
C TRP A 101 4.93 -17.29 -7.17
N THR A 102 4.60 -18.49 -6.70
CA THR A 102 3.49 -18.71 -5.74
C THR A 102 3.94 -18.87 -4.31
N THR A 103 5.24 -18.73 -4.03
CA THR A 103 5.82 -19.02 -2.71
C THR A 103 6.49 -17.80 -2.14
N HIS A 104 5.68 -16.79 -1.83
CA HIS A 104 6.18 -15.73 -0.95
C HIS A 104 6.36 -16.35 0.43
N ARG A 105 7.54 -16.22 1.00
CA ARG A 105 7.86 -16.85 2.28
C ARG A 105 7.05 -16.25 3.46
N SER A 106 6.43 -15.08 3.29
CA SER A 106 5.40 -14.52 4.18
C SER A 106 4.10 -15.33 4.19
N ASP A 107 3.95 -16.29 3.28
CA ASP A 107 2.78 -17.17 3.21
C ASP A 107 2.67 -18.12 4.39
N TYR A 108 3.75 -18.32 5.15
CA TYR A 108 3.81 -19.33 6.20
C TYR A 108 4.35 -18.82 7.53
N LYS A 109 4.79 -17.56 7.60
CA LYS A 109 5.33 -16.94 8.81
C LYS A 109 4.98 -15.46 8.85
N ASN A 110 4.54 -14.98 10.02
CA ASN A 110 4.33 -13.55 10.26
C ASN A 110 5.63 -12.79 9.94
N VAL A 111 5.51 -11.69 9.20
CA VAL A 111 6.62 -10.85 8.73
C VAL A 111 7.52 -10.41 9.88
N VAL A 112 6.95 -10.06 11.03
CA VAL A 112 7.67 -9.66 12.24
C VAL A 112 8.53 -10.81 12.78
N ASN A 113 7.93 -11.99 12.94
CA ASN A 113 8.62 -13.17 13.50
C ASN A 113 9.63 -13.79 12.52
N ARG A 114 9.39 -13.68 11.21
CA ARG A 114 10.22 -14.32 10.18
C ARG A 114 11.56 -13.63 10.02
N TRP A 115 11.56 -12.31 10.00
CA TRP A 115 12.76 -11.57 9.62
C TRP A 115 13.54 -11.05 10.83
N GLY A 116 12.99 -11.15 12.04
CA GLY A 116 13.48 -10.35 13.17
C GLY A 116 13.51 -8.86 12.80
N VAL A 117 12.63 -8.46 11.87
CA VAL A 117 12.60 -7.10 11.32
C VAL A 117 12.16 -6.20 12.46
N LYS A 118 13.10 -5.37 12.90
CA LYS A 118 12.83 -4.29 13.84
C LYS A 118 11.89 -3.28 13.16
N PRO A 119 11.14 -2.46 13.93
CA PRO A 119 10.32 -1.39 13.38
C PRO A 119 10.99 -0.55 12.28
N GLY A 120 12.27 -0.21 12.47
CA GLY A 120 13.04 0.55 11.48
C GLY A 120 13.23 -0.16 10.13
N GLY A 121 13.19 -1.50 10.09
CA GLY A 121 13.20 -2.26 8.84
C GLY A 121 11.86 -2.17 8.09
N ILE A 122 10.73 -2.21 8.81
CA ILE A 122 9.41 -1.96 8.21
C ILE A 122 9.33 -0.55 7.66
N ALA A 123 9.75 0.44 8.46
CA ALA A 123 9.80 1.85 8.04
C ALA A 123 10.63 2.04 6.76
N LYS A 124 11.79 1.37 6.66
CA LYS A 124 12.64 1.42 5.46
C LYS A 124 11.92 0.85 4.23
N ASN A 125 11.25 -0.29 4.37
CA ASN A 125 10.51 -0.91 3.28
C ASN A 125 9.36 -0.01 2.81
N ILE A 126 8.60 0.57 3.75
CA ILE A 126 7.53 1.54 3.43
C ILE A 126 8.13 2.76 2.73
N ALA A 127 9.24 3.31 3.22
CA ALA A 127 9.89 4.46 2.60
C ALA A 127 10.35 4.17 1.16
N GLN A 128 10.81 2.95 0.88
CA GLN A 128 11.13 2.53 -0.48
C GLN A 128 9.87 2.49 -1.36
N VAL A 129 8.78 1.88 -0.89
CA VAL A 129 7.50 1.85 -1.61
C VAL A 129 7.00 3.26 -1.92
N VAL A 130 6.98 4.15 -0.92
CA VAL A 130 6.58 5.55 -1.07
C VAL A 130 7.45 6.27 -2.08
N SER A 131 8.77 6.10 -2.00
CA SER A 131 9.71 6.73 -2.95
C SER A 131 9.47 6.29 -4.39
N VAL A 132 9.16 5.01 -4.61
CA VAL A 132 8.89 4.49 -5.96
C VAL A 132 7.55 4.98 -6.49
N CYS A 133 6.52 5.01 -5.64
CA CYS A 133 5.22 5.57 -5.99
C CYS A 133 5.28 7.08 -6.31
N ASP A 134 6.12 7.83 -5.61
CA ASP A 134 6.37 9.26 -5.88
C ASP A 134 6.97 9.46 -7.28
N VAL A 135 8.05 8.73 -7.59
CA VAL A 135 8.66 8.75 -8.93
C VAL A 135 7.68 8.31 -10.00
N PHE A 136 6.90 7.26 -9.76
CA PHE A 136 5.87 6.82 -10.69
C PHE A 136 4.87 7.95 -10.98
N LEU A 137 4.31 8.58 -9.93
CA LEU A 137 3.38 9.70 -10.09
C LEU A 137 3.98 10.87 -10.87
N GLU A 138 5.23 11.25 -10.61
CA GLU A 138 5.92 12.33 -11.33
C GLU A 138 5.93 12.11 -12.85
N HIS A 139 6.00 10.85 -13.31
CA HIS A 139 6.04 10.51 -14.72
C HIS A 139 4.67 10.38 -15.39
N ILE A 140 3.62 10.08 -14.62
CA ILE A 140 2.28 9.83 -15.18
C ILE A 140 1.31 11.00 -15.00
N LYS A 141 1.53 11.86 -14.00
CA LYS A 141 0.60 12.96 -13.69
C LYS A 141 0.73 14.09 -14.71
N SER A 142 -0.41 14.69 -15.06
CA SER A 142 -0.42 16.01 -15.71
C SER A 142 -0.30 17.09 -14.62
N PRO A 143 0.79 17.89 -14.57
CA PRO A 143 1.10 18.75 -13.41
C PRO A 143 -0.04 19.68 -12.98
N ASP A 144 -0.75 20.27 -13.94
CA ASP A 144 -1.79 21.27 -13.67
C ASP A 144 -3.20 20.66 -13.54
N GLN A 145 -3.34 19.37 -13.83
CA GLN A 145 -4.64 18.70 -13.92
C GLN A 145 -4.79 17.57 -12.90
N TYR A 146 -3.69 17.08 -12.33
CA TYR A 146 -3.72 16.01 -11.35
C TYR A 146 -4.36 16.48 -10.03
N LYS A 147 -5.41 15.78 -9.62
CA LYS A 147 -6.09 16.02 -8.36
C LYS A 147 -5.85 14.83 -7.44
N SER A 148 -5.17 15.07 -6.32
CA SER A 148 -5.02 14.02 -5.31
C SER A 148 -6.39 13.64 -4.73
N ALA A 149 -6.57 12.36 -4.43
CA ALA A 149 -7.75 11.89 -3.73
C ALA A 149 -7.80 12.35 -2.26
N TYR A 150 -6.68 12.78 -1.69
CA TYR A 150 -6.56 13.22 -0.30
C TYR A 150 -6.32 14.73 -0.24
N SER A 151 -7.02 15.40 0.67
CA SER A 151 -6.85 16.84 0.90
C SER A 151 -5.58 17.13 1.68
N SER A 152 -5.21 18.41 1.76
CA SER A 152 -4.10 18.85 2.62
C SER A 152 -4.36 18.65 4.12
N GLU A 153 -5.59 18.32 4.52
CA GLU A 153 -5.95 18.03 5.92
C GLU A 153 -5.60 16.58 6.31
N ALA A 154 -5.55 15.66 5.33
CA ALA A 154 -5.27 14.25 5.52
C ALA A 154 -3.78 13.99 5.81
N THR A 155 -3.31 14.47 6.95
CA THR A 155 -1.91 14.35 7.39
C THR A 155 -1.75 13.30 8.47
N TRP A 156 -0.51 12.82 8.68
CA TRP A 156 -0.18 11.94 9.80
C TRP A 156 -0.60 12.53 11.15
N ASP A 157 -0.24 13.79 11.42
CA ASP A 157 -0.49 14.43 12.71
C ASP A 157 -2.00 14.61 12.98
N ALA A 158 -2.79 14.91 11.94
CA ALA A 158 -4.24 15.05 12.07
C ALA A 158 -4.98 13.70 12.17
N SER A 159 -4.53 12.70 11.41
CA SER A 159 -5.29 11.44 11.22
C SER A 159 -4.80 10.31 12.11
N CYS A 160 -3.49 10.16 12.26
CA CYS A 160 -2.86 8.94 12.77
C CYS A 160 -2.19 9.12 14.14
N ALA A 161 -1.64 10.31 14.44
CA ALA A 161 -0.77 10.48 15.61
C ALA A 161 -1.42 10.08 16.96
N LYS A 162 -2.74 10.29 17.12
CA LYS A 162 -3.48 9.90 18.33
C LYS A 162 -3.71 8.40 18.43
N LYS A 163 -3.95 7.73 17.30
CA LYS A 163 -4.21 6.29 17.22
C LYS A 163 -3.54 5.69 15.97
N PRO A 164 -2.21 5.50 16.02
CA PRO A 164 -1.44 5.09 14.84
C PRO A 164 -1.90 3.77 14.22
N GLU A 165 -2.48 2.89 15.04
CA GLU A 165 -3.06 1.61 14.60
C GLU A 165 -4.13 1.79 13.52
N ASP A 166 -4.95 2.85 13.56
CA ASP A 166 -6.01 3.05 12.56
C ASP A 166 -5.43 3.24 11.16
N CYS A 167 -4.30 3.95 11.05
CA CYS A 167 -3.58 4.11 9.77
C CYS A 167 -2.76 2.88 9.40
N ALA A 168 -2.25 2.12 10.39
CA ALA A 168 -1.61 0.83 10.14
C ALA A 168 -2.59 -0.17 9.51
N VAL A 169 -3.82 -0.23 10.02
CA VAL A 169 -4.93 -1.02 9.45
C VAL A 169 -5.17 -0.59 8.01
N VAL A 170 -5.23 0.71 7.72
CA VAL A 170 -5.42 1.19 6.34
C VAL A 170 -4.30 0.72 5.42
N LEU A 171 -3.03 0.94 5.79
CA LEU A 171 -1.90 0.55 4.95
C LEU A 171 -1.82 -0.97 4.72
N VAL A 172 -2.03 -1.78 5.77
CA VAL A 172 -2.08 -3.25 5.65
C VAL A 172 -3.24 -3.68 4.74
N GLY A 173 -4.40 -3.03 4.88
CA GLY A 173 -5.60 -3.34 4.09
C GLY A 173 -5.49 -2.98 2.61
N ILE A 174 -4.78 -1.90 2.25
CA ILE A 174 -4.61 -1.48 0.85
C ILE A 174 -3.38 -2.07 0.15
N ALA A 175 -2.43 -2.63 0.91
CA ALA A 175 -1.23 -3.25 0.34
C ALA A 175 -1.53 -4.29 -0.77
N PRO A 176 -2.59 -5.11 -0.69
CA PRO A 176 -3.00 -5.97 -1.80
C PRO A 176 -3.34 -5.22 -3.10
N MET A 177 -3.99 -4.06 -3.01
CA MET A 177 -4.30 -3.22 -4.17
C MET A 177 -3.03 -2.59 -4.74
N LEU A 178 -2.13 -2.11 -3.88
CA LEU A 178 -0.82 -1.59 -4.28
C LEU A 178 -0.01 -2.67 -5.03
N TYR A 179 0.08 -3.87 -4.46
CA TYR A 179 0.83 -4.98 -5.06
C TYR A 179 0.25 -5.37 -6.41
N ALA A 180 -1.05 -5.66 -6.48
CA ALA A 180 -1.70 -6.09 -7.70
C ALA A 180 -1.67 -5.00 -8.78
N GLY A 181 -1.94 -3.74 -8.41
CA GLY A 181 -1.97 -2.62 -9.33
C GLY A 181 -0.61 -2.31 -9.94
N LEU A 182 0.46 -2.27 -9.12
CA LEU A 182 1.82 -2.04 -9.63
C LEU A 182 2.32 -3.21 -10.47
N LEU A 183 2.04 -4.45 -10.04
CA LEU A 183 2.41 -5.65 -10.81
C LEU A 183 1.67 -5.71 -12.14
N PHE A 184 0.39 -5.32 -12.17
CA PHE A 184 -0.39 -5.25 -13.40
C PHE A 184 0.16 -4.20 -14.37
N LEU A 185 0.52 -3.02 -13.86
CA LEU A 185 1.16 -2.00 -14.69
C LEU A 185 2.50 -2.47 -15.26
N LEU A 186 3.31 -3.20 -14.47
CA LEU A 186 4.56 -3.80 -14.93
C LEU A 186 4.32 -4.85 -16.02
N ASP A 187 3.33 -5.73 -15.84
CA ASP A 187 2.94 -6.76 -16.80
C ASP A 187 2.51 -6.14 -18.14
N VAL A 188 1.69 -5.08 -18.09
CA VAL A 188 1.24 -4.35 -19.28
C VAL A 188 2.38 -3.58 -19.96
N ALA A 189 3.28 -2.98 -19.19
CA ALA A 189 4.46 -2.29 -19.72
C ALA A 189 5.45 -3.28 -20.38
N ASN A 190 5.60 -4.46 -19.78
CA ASN A 190 6.54 -5.50 -20.17
C ASN A 190 5.82 -6.86 -20.36
N PRO A 191 5.18 -7.11 -21.52
CA PRO A 191 4.40 -8.32 -21.77
C PRO A 191 5.24 -9.60 -21.79
N GLY A 192 6.57 -9.50 -21.86
CA GLY A 192 7.48 -10.63 -21.68
C GLY A 192 7.72 -11.02 -20.22
N LEU A 193 7.19 -10.25 -19.25
CA LEU A 193 7.35 -10.51 -17.82
C LEU A 193 6.43 -11.63 -17.33
N LEU A 194 5.13 -11.58 -17.68
CA LEU A 194 4.10 -12.51 -17.20
C LEU A 194 3.14 -12.98 -18.32
N GLU A 195 3.61 -12.97 -19.57
CA GLU A 195 2.90 -13.49 -20.75
C GLU A 195 1.56 -12.78 -21.06
N CYS A 196 1.49 -11.46 -20.86
CA CYS A 196 0.32 -10.69 -21.24
C CYS A 196 0.16 -10.57 -22.77
N LEU A 197 -0.86 -11.23 -23.33
CA LEU A 197 -1.31 -10.96 -24.70
C LEU A 197 -1.99 -9.58 -24.73
N LEU A 198 -1.33 -8.62 -25.38
CA LEU A 198 -1.91 -7.29 -25.58
C LEU A 198 -2.89 -7.30 -26.77
N PRO A 199 -4.03 -6.60 -26.65
CA PRO A 199 -4.93 -6.41 -27.78
C PRO A 199 -4.29 -5.56 -28.87
N ARG A 200 -4.82 -5.66 -30.10
CA ARG A 200 -4.31 -4.94 -31.29
C ARG A 200 -4.29 -3.41 -31.12
N ASN A 201 -5.14 -2.85 -30.26
CA ASN A 201 -5.19 -1.40 -29.98
C ASN A 201 -4.62 -1.10 -28.59
N GLU A 202 -3.29 -0.94 -28.53
CA GLU A 202 -2.53 -0.70 -27.30
C GLU A 202 -2.99 0.55 -26.55
N LYS A 203 -3.21 1.66 -27.27
CA LYS A 203 -3.56 2.96 -26.64
C LYS A 203 -4.92 2.89 -25.94
N GLU A 204 -5.91 2.32 -26.59
CA GLU A 204 -7.24 2.16 -26.03
C GLU A 204 -7.25 1.20 -24.83
N PHE A 205 -6.45 0.13 -24.91
CA PHE A 205 -6.28 -0.79 -23.79
C PHE A 205 -5.61 -0.13 -22.59
N LEU A 206 -4.51 0.61 -22.80
CA LEU A 206 -3.85 1.38 -21.75
C LEU A 206 -4.79 2.37 -21.11
N ARG A 207 -5.61 3.09 -21.88
CA ARG A 207 -6.61 4.01 -21.35
C ARG A 207 -7.61 3.30 -20.43
N LYS A 208 -8.13 2.15 -20.85
CA LYS A 208 -9.05 1.33 -20.02
C LYS A 208 -8.38 0.86 -18.73
N VAL A 209 -7.14 0.37 -18.83
CA VAL A 209 -6.32 -0.03 -17.68
C VAL A 209 -6.12 1.12 -16.70
N MET A 210 -5.65 2.28 -17.18
CA MET A 210 -5.41 3.45 -16.33
C MET A 210 -6.70 3.90 -15.63
N LYS A 211 -7.84 3.88 -16.35
CA LYS A 211 -9.15 4.20 -15.79
C LYS A 211 -9.57 3.22 -14.68
N ALA A 212 -9.40 1.92 -14.87
CA ALA A 212 -9.69 0.90 -13.85
C ALA A 212 -8.79 1.03 -12.60
N LEU A 213 -7.58 1.57 -12.78
CA LEU A 213 -6.65 1.88 -11.69
C LEU A 213 -6.95 3.22 -10.99
N GLY A 214 -7.96 3.96 -11.45
CA GLY A 214 -8.41 5.23 -10.88
C GLY A 214 -7.85 6.48 -11.58
N TYR A 215 -6.99 6.34 -12.60
CA TYR A 215 -6.44 7.46 -13.35
C TYR A 215 -7.37 7.85 -14.50
N VAL A 216 -8.04 8.99 -14.37
CA VAL A 216 -8.97 9.52 -15.38
C VAL A 216 -8.34 10.65 -16.18
N GLU A 217 -8.68 10.76 -17.47
CA GLU A 217 -8.31 11.94 -18.27
C GLU A 217 -9.10 13.17 -17.75
N PRO A 218 -8.49 14.36 -17.63
CA PRO A 218 -7.15 14.74 -18.08
C PRO A 218 -6.05 14.65 -17.00
N GLU A 219 -6.33 14.04 -15.84
CA GLU A 219 -5.37 13.98 -14.71
C GLU A 219 -4.11 13.17 -15.05
N CYS A 220 -4.23 12.28 -16.02
CA CYS A 220 -3.17 11.43 -16.55
C CYS A 220 -2.61 11.99 -17.86
N CYS A 221 -1.29 11.87 -18.07
CA CYS A 221 -0.62 12.39 -19.25
C CYS A 221 -1.16 11.77 -20.56
N ASP A 222 -1.60 12.61 -21.50
CA ASP A 222 -2.13 12.20 -22.83
C ASP A 222 -1.18 11.35 -23.67
N PHE A 223 0.12 11.37 -23.33
CA PHE A 223 1.20 10.64 -24.00
C PHE A 223 1.52 9.30 -23.34
N LEU A 224 0.59 8.72 -22.56
CA LEU A 224 0.84 7.43 -21.92
C LEU A 224 1.03 6.33 -22.97
N SER A 225 2.26 5.84 -23.08
CA SER A 225 2.68 4.75 -23.95
C SER A 225 3.34 3.68 -23.08
N ARG A 226 3.48 2.45 -23.60
CA ARG A 226 4.20 1.40 -22.86
C ARG A 226 5.62 1.79 -22.47
N SER A 227 6.35 2.47 -23.36
CA SER A 227 7.71 2.93 -23.05
C SER A 227 7.72 3.93 -21.89
N ASN A 228 6.76 4.86 -21.88
CA ASN A 228 6.65 5.85 -20.80
C ASN A 228 6.23 5.18 -19.49
N LEU A 229 5.31 4.22 -19.54
CA LEU A 229 4.87 3.46 -18.38
C LEU A 229 6.02 2.60 -17.81
N LEU A 230 6.78 1.91 -18.67
CA LEU A 230 7.95 1.14 -18.24
C LEU A 230 9.01 2.04 -17.60
N HIS A 231 9.20 3.25 -18.12
CA HIS A 231 10.10 4.23 -17.52
C HIS A 231 9.60 4.70 -16.16
N ALA A 232 8.31 5.01 -16.02
CA ALA A 232 7.69 5.40 -14.76
C ALA A 232 7.79 4.30 -13.68
N LEU A 233 7.77 3.04 -14.11
CA LEU A 233 7.86 1.86 -13.22
C LEU A 233 9.28 1.33 -13.07
N HIS A 234 10.30 1.97 -13.62
CA HIS A 234 11.67 1.44 -13.66
C HIS A 234 12.24 1.11 -12.26
N TYR A 235 11.74 1.79 -11.21
CA TYR A 235 12.15 1.55 -9.82
C TYR A 235 11.25 0.58 -9.06
N VAL A 236 10.17 0.08 -9.67
CA VAL A 236 9.34 -0.99 -9.12
C VAL A 236 10.05 -2.32 -9.42
N ASP A 237 10.96 -2.70 -8.52
CA ASP A 237 11.65 -3.98 -8.59
C ASP A 237 10.95 -5.05 -7.72
N LYS A 238 11.54 -6.24 -7.72
CA LYS A 238 11.03 -7.37 -6.93
C LYS A 238 11.03 -7.08 -5.43
N ASP A 239 12.03 -6.36 -4.90
CA ASP A 239 12.13 -6.10 -3.46
C ASP A 239 11.03 -5.15 -2.99
N VAL A 240 10.65 -4.19 -3.83
CA VAL A 240 9.48 -3.30 -3.61
C VAL A 240 8.20 -4.13 -3.56
N LEU A 241 7.97 -4.98 -4.56
CA LEU A 241 6.78 -5.83 -4.61
C LEU A 241 6.72 -6.81 -3.44
N ASP A 242 7.83 -7.46 -3.10
CA ASP A 242 7.97 -8.35 -1.94
C ASP A 242 7.69 -7.58 -0.64
N SER A 243 8.12 -6.33 -0.53
CA SER A 243 7.84 -5.47 0.62
C SER A 243 6.35 -5.16 0.78
N ILE A 244 5.68 -4.77 -0.30
CA ILE A 244 4.23 -4.51 -0.28
C ILE A 244 3.47 -5.79 0.07
N TYR A 245 3.88 -6.91 -0.53
CA TYR A 245 3.29 -8.20 -0.28
C TYR A 245 3.44 -8.63 1.19
N ASP A 246 4.62 -8.43 1.78
CA ASP A 246 4.87 -8.71 3.19
C ASP A 246 3.98 -7.81 4.08
N ILE A 247 3.89 -6.50 3.79
CA ILE A 247 3.02 -5.56 4.54
C ILE A 247 1.55 -5.99 4.52
N ALA A 248 1.07 -6.53 3.40
CA ALA A 248 -0.32 -7.00 3.27
C ALA A 248 -0.68 -8.10 4.28
N GLY A 249 0.29 -8.79 4.87
CA GLY A 249 0.04 -9.81 5.89
C GLY A 249 -0.94 -10.88 5.41
N PHE A 250 -0.85 -11.24 4.12
CA PHE A 250 -1.90 -11.97 3.38
C PHE A 250 -2.44 -13.22 4.10
N TRP A 251 -1.60 -13.87 4.89
CA TRP A 251 -1.98 -15.11 5.58
C TRP A 251 -2.22 -14.90 7.06
N ALA A 252 -1.84 -13.76 7.63
CA ALA A 252 -2.20 -13.40 8.98
C ALA A 252 -3.67 -13.04 9.13
N PHE A 253 -4.26 -12.39 8.12
CA PHE A 253 -5.58 -11.77 8.23
C PHE A 253 -6.66 -12.35 7.31
N TYR A 254 -6.30 -13.19 6.33
CA TYR A 254 -7.26 -13.59 5.29
C TYR A 254 -7.47 -15.12 5.16
N GLY A 255 -6.89 -15.94 6.04
CA GLY A 255 -6.78 -17.39 5.85
C GLY A 255 -7.67 -18.34 6.66
N VAL A 256 -8.80 -17.93 7.25
CA VAL A 256 -9.54 -18.79 8.22
C VAL A 256 -10.95 -19.17 7.80
N ASP A 257 -11.23 -20.48 7.81
CA ASP A 257 -12.58 -21.04 7.82
C ASP A 257 -12.97 -21.40 9.26
N LYS A 258 -14.18 -21.01 9.67
CA LYS A 258 -14.75 -21.26 11.00
C LYS A 258 -15.10 -22.73 11.28
N THR A 259 -15.03 -23.59 10.27
CA THR A 259 -15.59 -24.95 10.32
C THR A 259 -14.70 -25.99 11.02
N GLY A 260 -13.42 -25.70 11.24
CA GLY A 260 -12.48 -26.64 11.87
C GLY A 260 -12.35 -26.53 13.40
N VAL A 261 -12.76 -25.42 14.01
CA VAL A 261 -12.44 -25.12 15.42
C VAL A 261 -13.45 -25.74 16.40
N GLN A 262 -14.68 -26.00 15.96
CA GLN A 262 -15.68 -26.65 16.84
C GLN A 262 -15.44 -28.16 17.03
N SER A 263 -14.73 -28.83 16.11
CA SER A 263 -14.50 -30.28 16.21
C SER A 263 -13.41 -30.66 17.23
N ALA A 264 -12.58 -29.71 17.67
CA ALA A 264 -11.52 -29.96 18.66
C ALA A 264 -11.94 -29.72 20.12
N LYS A 265 -13.13 -29.15 20.37
CA LYS A 265 -13.64 -28.92 21.74
C LYS A 265 -14.66 -29.97 22.22
N GLN A 266 -15.01 -30.96 21.39
CA GLN A 266 -16.07 -31.93 21.71
C GLN A 266 -15.57 -33.37 21.85
N SER A 267 -14.33 -33.54 22.30
CA SER A 267 -13.78 -34.86 22.65
C SER A 267 -13.03 -34.83 23.99
N VAL A 268 -13.70 -34.38 25.05
CA VAL A 268 -13.38 -34.79 26.44
C VAL A 268 -14.69 -34.85 27.22
N GLY A 269 -15.04 -36.04 27.70
CA GLY A 269 -15.98 -36.25 28.81
C GLY A 269 -17.33 -36.88 28.45
N THR A 270 -17.34 -38.18 28.17
CA THR A 270 -18.47 -39.04 28.54
C THR A 270 -18.21 -39.55 29.96
N GLU A 271 -18.91 -39.01 30.94
CA GLU A 271 -19.29 -39.75 32.14
C GLU A 271 -20.75 -39.41 32.46
N GLU A 272 -21.49 -40.48 32.73
CA GLU A 272 -22.94 -40.56 32.76
C GLU A 272 -23.47 -40.38 34.20
N SER A 273 -24.43 -39.46 34.33
CA SER A 273 -25.66 -39.52 35.12
C SER A 273 -25.64 -39.95 36.61
N ALA A 274 -26.05 -39.03 37.48
CA ALA A 274 -27.31 -39.14 38.23
C ALA A 274 -27.69 -37.79 38.86
N GLY A 275 -28.94 -37.33 38.64
CA GLY A 275 -29.49 -36.05 39.12
C GLY A 275 -30.09 -36.10 40.54
N PRO A 276 -31.19 -35.37 40.80
CA PRO A 276 -31.14 -33.94 41.13
C PRO A 276 -31.98 -33.57 42.38
N GLU A 277 -31.68 -32.43 43.00
CA GLU A 277 -32.55 -31.63 43.90
C GLU A 277 -31.72 -30.37 44.23
N GLY A 278 -32.17 -29.11 44.26
CA GLY A 278 -33.47 -28.47 44.20
C GLY A 278 -33.29 -27.08 44.84
N VAL A 279 -34.26 -26.19 44.62
CA VAL A 279 -34.54 -24.95 45.37
C VAL A 279 -33.95 -23.63 44.84
N ALA A 280 -34.91 -22.77 44.53
CA ALA A 280 -34.86 -21.41 44.04
C ALA A 280 -34.42 -20.38 45.09
N LYS A 281 -33.95 -19.21 44.63
CA LYS A 281 -34.48 -17.93 45.11
C LYS A 281 -34.18 -16.77 44.14
N SER A 282 -35.24 -16.08 43.79
CA SER A 282 -35.36 -14.80 43.08
C SER A 282 -35.36 -13.62 44.06
N VAL A 283 -34.82 -12.47 43.63
CA VAL A 283 -35.19 -11.07 43.99
C VAL A 283 -34.57 -10.21 42.84
N GLU A 284 -35.28 -9.46 41.98
CA GLU A 284 -35.96 -8.15 42.17
C GLU A 284 -35.08 -7.11 42.91
N ALA A 285 -35.03 -5.81 42.61
CA ALA A 285 -35.62 -4.93 41.61
C ALA A 285 -34.90 -3.55 41.68
N GLU A 286 -35.13 -2.73 40.64
CA GLU A 286 -35.28 -1.26 40.63
C GLU A 286 -34.19 -0.27 41.12
N GLY A 287 -33.95 0.74 40.27
CA GLY A 287 -34.26 2.13 40.64
C GLY A 287 -33.17 3.17 40.33
N VAL A 288 -33.30 4.00 39.28
CA VAL A 288 -33.94 5.35 39.10
C VAL A 288 -32.93 6.53 39.17
N ASP A 289 -33.19 7.49 38.25
CA ASP A 289 -32.90 8.94 38.23
C ASP A 289 -31.48 9.43 37.89
N ALA A 290 -31.25 10.20 36.80
CA ALA A 290 -31.77 11.51 36.35
C ALA A 290 -30.99 12.71 36.94
N ALA A 291 -30.38 13.52 36.07
CA ALA A 291 -30.17 14.95 36.29
C ALA A 291 -29.77 15.67 34.98
N GLU A 292 -30.53 16.73 34.68
CA GLU A 292 -30.30 17.75 33.67
C GLU A 292 -29.05 18.61 33.95
N GLY A 293 -28.56 19.29 32.90
CA GLY A 293 -27.65 20.43 33.01
C GLY A 293 -27.57 21.23 31.70
N LYS A 294 -28.33 22.33 31.63
CA LYS A 294 -28.39 23.35 30.57
C LYS A 294 -27.16 24.27 30.51
N GLY A 295 -26.95 24.85 29.32
CA GLY A 295 -26.36 26.20 29.11
C GLY A 295 -24.88 26.20 28.74
N GLY A 296 -24.38 26.98 27.77
CA GLY A 296 -24.99 28.06 27.02
C GLY A 296 -24.09 28.51 25.86
N GLU A 297 -24.70 29.35 25.05
CA GLU A 297 -24.29 30.00 23.82
C GLU A 297 -23.20 31.07 24.04
N ALA A 298 -22.26 31.25 23.10
CA ALA A 298 -21.74 32.56 22.69
C ALA A 298 -20.84 32.43 21.45
N ALA A 299 -21.23 33.15 20.42
CA ALA A 299 -20.48 33.42 19.20
C ALA A 299 -19.51 34.60 19.42
N GLU A 300 -18.33 34.55 18.78
CA GLU A 300 -17.64 35.76 18.35
C GLU A 300 -16.63 35.46 17.23
N GLN A 301 -16.95 35.92 16.02
CA GLN A 301 -15.97 36.39 15.04
C GLN A 301 -15.91 37.93 15.19
N PRO A 302 -14.83 38.59 14.80
CA PRO A 302 -14.81 39.08 13.42
C PRO A 302 -13.46 39.03 12.70
N ALA A 303 -13.61 39.25 11.39
CA ALA A 303 -12.65 39.39 10.32
C ALA A 303 -11.47 40.35 10.57
N GLY A 304 -10.35 40.04 9.93
CA GLY A 304 -9.28 40.98 9.58
C GLY A 304 -8.82 40.69 8.15
N VAL A 305 -9.19 41.58 7.24
CA VAL A 305 -8.79 41.64 5.84
C VAL A 305 -7.52 42.48 5.74
N GLU A 306 -6.44 41.97 5.15
CA GLU A 306 -5.42 42.79 4.48
C GLU A 306 -4.86 42.03 3.26
N GLU A 307 -4.85 42.72 2.13
CA GLU A 307 -4.27 42.38 0.83
C GLU A 307 -3.37 43.58 0.44
N PRO A 308 -2.59 43.54 -0.66
CA PRO A 308 -1.35 42.79 -0.89
C PRO A 308 -0.11 43.70 -0.95
N VAL A 309 1.09 43.11 -0.87
CA VAL A 309 2.35 43.78 -1.24
C VAL A 309 3.00 43.09 -2.44
N ILE A 310 3.35 43.90 -3.43
CA ILE A 310 3.96 43.56 -4.72
C ILE A 310 5.50 43.54 -4.62
N ALA A 311 6.08 42.55 -5.33
CA ALA A 311 7.41 42.43 -5.95
C ALA A 311 8.69 42.38 -5.09
N GLU A 312 9.52 41.34 -5.36
CA GLU A 312 10.82 41.49 -6.04
C GLU A 312 11.37 40.12 -6.52
N GLU A 313 11.81 40.05 -7.78
CA GLU A 313 12.69 39.00 -8.34
C GLU A 313 14.12 39.13 -7.78
N PRO A 314 14.95 38.06 -7.80
CA PRO A 314 16.16 38.19 -8.61
C PRO A 314 16.70 36.91 -9.28
N VAL A 315 16.80 36.98 -10.60
CA VAL A 315 17.97 36.67 -11.45
C VAL A 315 19.20 36.01 -10.79
N LYS A 316 19.24 34.66 -10.66
CA LYS A 316 20.49 33.89 -10.46
C LYS A 316 20.48 32.44 -11.03
N ALA A 317 19.91 32.19 -12.21
CA ALA A 317 19.89 30.83 -12.79
C ALA A 317 20.93 30.56 -13.91
N VAL A 318 21.58 31.58 -14.49
CA VAL A 318 22.33 31.40 -15.76
C VAL A 318 23.79 30.94 -15.58
N LYS A 319 24.38 31.06 -14.38
CA LYS A 319 25.80 30.65 -14.17
C LYS A 319 26.00 29.19 -13.78
N ALA A 320 24.98 28.48 -13.28
CA ALA A 320 25.10 27.07 -12.89
C ALA A 320 25.09 26.08 -14.08
N ALA A 321 24.47 26.46 -15.21
CA ALA A 321 24.36 25.57 -16.38
C ALA A 321 25.68 25.38 -17.17
N LYS A 322 26.63 26.32 -17.08
CA LYS A 322 27.91 26.24 -17.80
C LYS A 322 28.94 25.33 -17.09
N THR A 323 28.91 25.21 -15.77
CA THR A 323 29.85 24.38 -15.00
C THR A 323 29.55 22.88 -15.13
N VAL A 324 28.27 22.49 -15.24
CA VAL A 324 27.87 21.08 -15.41
C VAL A 324 28.28 20.50 -16.77
N LYS A 325 28.23 21.31 -17.85
CA LYS A 325 28.68 20.86 -19.19
C LYS A 325 30.21 20.64 -19.26
N ALA A 326 31.00 21.41 -18.51
CA ALA A 326 32.45 21.22 -18.44
C ALA A 326 32.83 19.93 -17.69
N ALA A 327 32.16 19.64 -16.56
CA ALA A 327 32.39 18.42 -15.77
C ALA A 327 32.06 17.14 -16.55
N LYS A 328 30.95 17.14 -17.31
CA LYS A 328 30.53 15.97 -18.12
C LYS A 328 31.50 15.67 -19.27
N LYS A 329 32.16 16.70 -19.83
CA LYS A 329 33.15 16.54 -20.90
C LYS A 329 34.49 16.01 -20.36
N ALA A 330 34.89 16.37 -19.14
CA ALA A 330 36.08 15.85 -18.48
C ALA A 330 35.92 14.36 -18.10
N ALA A 331 34.77 13.98 -17.54
CA ALA A 331 34.49 12.58 -17.17
C ALA A 331 34.49 11.64 -18.39
N LYS A 332 33.94 12.07 -19.53
CA LYS A 332 33.93 11.28 -20.77
C LYS A 332 35.33 11.08 -21.36
N LYS A 333 36.25 12.02 -21.16
CA LYS A 333 37.64 11.93 -21.63
C LYS A 333 38.46 10.96 -20.78
N LEU A 334 38.22 10.92 -19.46
CA LEU A 334 38.87 9.97 -18.55
C LEU A 334 38.41 8.52 -18.80
N ALA A 335 37.12 8.29 -19.04
CA ALA A 335 36.59 6.97 -19.35
C ALA A 335 37.15 6.39 -20.67
N LYS A 336 37.37 7.24 -21.69
CA LYS A 336 37.97 6.79 -22.96
C LYS A 336 39.44 6.40 -22.81
N LYS A 337 40.20 7.13 -21.98
CA LYS A 337 41.62 6.84 -21.70
C LYS A 337 41.81 5.56 -20.88
N ALA A 338 40.86 5.26 -19.98
CA ALA A 338 40.87 4.00 -19.21
C ALA A 338 40.59 2.76 -20.07
N ARG A 339 39.76 2.88 -21.13
CA ARG A 339 39.49 1.77 -22.06
C ARG A 339 40.66 1.47 -23.00
N GLN A 340 41.42 2.49 -23.42
CA GLN A 340 42.59 2.29 -24.29
C GLN A 340 43.77 1.62 -23.57
N LYS A 341 43.82 1.69 -22.23
CA LYS A 341 44.88 1.07 -21.42
C LYS A 341 44.68 -0.43 -21.15
N LYS A 342 43.54 -1.01 -21.54
CA LYS A 342 43.17 -2.42 -21.23
C LYS A 342 43.35 -3.42 -22.38
N ASN A 343 43.80 -2.99 -23.56
CA ASN A 343 44.11 -3.89 -24.67
C ASN A 343 45.61 -3.82 -25.01
N PRO A 344 46.46 -4.68 -24.43
CA PRO A 344 47.79 -4.91 -24.97
C PRO A 344 47.67 -5.67 -26.29
N ILE A 345 48.39 -5.19 -27.31
CA ILE A 345 48.58 -5.88 -28.60
C ILE A 345 49.39 -7.15 -28.31
N PRO A 346 49.02 -8.34 -28.84
CA PRO A 346 49.88 -9.51 -28.73
C PRO A 346 51.10 -9.37 -29.63
N ASP A 347 52.26 -9.71 -29.08
CA ASP A 347 53.56 -9.70 -29.74
C ASP A 347 53.57 -10.71 -30.91
N PRO A 348 54.02 -10.33 -32.12
CA PRO A 348 54.10 -11.26 -33.23
C PRO A 348 55.39 -12.09 -33.13
N GLN A 349 55.25 -13.40 -33.06
CA GLN A 349 56.31 -14.37 -33.40
C GLN A 349 56.18 -14.81 -34.85
#